data_AF-A0A288Q7A1-F1
#
_entry.id   AF-A0A288Q7A1-F1
#
_cell.length_a   1.000
_cell.length_b   1.000
_cell.length_c   1.000
_cell.angle_alpha   90.00
_cell.angle_beta   90.00
_cell.angle_gamma   90.00
#
_symmetry.space_group_name_H-M   'P 1'
#
loop_
_entity.id
_entity.type
_entity.pdbx_description
1 polymer ?
#
loop_
_entity_poly.entity_id
_entity_poly.type
_entity_poly.pdbx_seq_one_letter_code
_entity_poly.pdbx_strand_id
1 'polypeptide(L)'
;MIIIRVLIGIYALLMIIASVQSLISEKDTDREFHYINFLISIALIISLIYVSEPYIVIPVSISLIGYQALALYRGVSTHSFHWQHHVVRLIITIILITILLFI
;
A
#
# COMPACT_ATOMS: atom_id res chain seq x y z
N MET A 1 -5.35 8.54 -17.07
CA MET A 1 -4.48 7.62 -16.29
C MET A 1 -3.38 8.33 -15.51
N ILE A 2 -2.69 9.33 -16.07
CA ILE A 2 -1.59 10.04 -15.38
C ILE A 2 -1.95 10.53 -13.97
N ILE A 3 -3.11 11.16 -13.77
CA ILE A 3 -3.54 11.66 -12.44
C ILE A 3 -3.63 10.51 -11.43
N ILE A 4 -4.22 9.37 -11.81
CA ILE A 4 -4.36 8.20 -10.92
C ILE A 4 -2.99 7.57 -10.63
N ARG A 5 -2.12 7.44 -11.64
CA ARG A 5 -0.73 6.98 -11.44
C ARG A 5 0.01 7.88 -10.45
N VAL A 6 -0.15 9.20 -10.55
CA VAL A 6 0.43 10.17 -9.62
C VAL A 6 -0.14 10.00 -8.20
N LEU A 7 -1.46 9.87 -8.06
CA LEU A 7 -2.10 9.67 -6.75
C LEU A 7 -1.64 8.38 -6.06
N ILE A 8 -1.61 7.27 -6.79
CA ILE A 8 -1.14 5.98 -6.28
C ILE A 8 0.37 6.02 -6.00
N GLY A 9 1.13 6.75 -6.82
CA GLY A 9 2.56 6.97 -6.62
C GLY A 9 2.85 7.78 -5.35
N ILE A 10 2.10 8.85 -5.09
CA ILE A 10 2.18 9.61 -3.84
C ILE A 10 1.85 8.70 -2.66
N TYR A 11 0.78 7.90 -2.77
CA TYR A 11 0.43 6.95 -1.71
C TYR A 11 1.57 5.95 -1.42
N ALA A 12 2.19 5.38 -2.46
CA ALA A 12 3.35 4.50 -2.31
C ALA A 12 4.55 5.21 -1.67
N LEU A 13 4.84 6.45 -2.06
CA LEU A 13 5.93 7.25 -1.49
C LEU A 13 5.72 7.53 0.00
N LEU A 14 4.50 7.86 0.41
CA LEU A 14 4.16 8.04 1.82
C LEU A 14 4.39 6.75 2.62
N MET A 15 4.05 5.60 2.03
CA MET A 15 4.28 4.28 2.66
C MET A 15 5.78 3.95 2.77
N ILE A 16 6.60 4.34 1.78
CA ILE A 16 8.06 4.23 1.85
C ILE A 16 8.60 5.06 3.02
N ILE A 17 8.24 6.35 3.08
CA ILE A 17 8.71 7.27 4.13
C ILE A 17 8.36 6.72 5.50
N ALA A 18 7.10 6.32 5.71
CA ALA A 18 6.65 5.75 6.98
C ALA A 18 7.40 4.46 7.35
N SER A 19 7.68 3.60 6.38
CA SER A 19 8.41 2.34 6.62
C SER A 19 9.86 2.59 6.96
N VAL A 20 10.55 3.46 6.22
CA VAL A 20 11.95 3.81 6.48
C VAL A 20 12.12 4.47 7.84
N GLN A 21 11.25 5.42 8.18
CA GLN A 21 11.27 6.07 9.49
C GLN A 21 11.12 5.07 10.64
N SER A 22 10.26 4.06 10.47
CA SER A 22 10.04 3.00 11.46
C SER A 22 11.21 2.03 11.53
N LEU A 23 11.85 1.69 10.40
CA LEU A 23 13.03 0.81 10.34
C LEU A 23 14.28 1.42 11.00
N ILE A 24 14.46 2.74 10.86
CA ILE A 24 15.57 3.48 11.50
C ILE A 24 15.33 3.62 13.00
N SER A 25 14.07 3.61 13.45
CA SER A 25 13.74 3.65 14.88
C SER A 25 14.20 2.37 15.59
N GLU A 26 15.06 2.51 16.59
CA GLU A 26 15.50 1.39 17.43
C GLU A 26 14.40 0.85 18.37
N LYS A 27 13.29 1.59 18.50
CA LYS A 27 12.18 1.23 19.40
C LYS A 27 11.10 0.37 18.75
N ASP A 28 11.14 0.15 17.44
CA ASP A 28 10.11 -0.63 16.75
C ASP A 28 10.48 -2.12 16.72
N THR A 29 9.65 -2.95 17.35
CA THR A 29 9.82 -4.40 17.43
C THR A 29 9.32 -5.12 16.18
N ASP A 30 8.51 -4.49 15.33
CA ASP A 30 7.90 -5.09 14.13
C ASP A 30 8.67 -4.73 12.84
N ARG A 31 10.00 -4.86 12.86
CA ARG A 31 10.86 -4.52 11.70
C ARG A 31 10.47 -5.29 10.44
N GLU A 32 10.09 -6.56 10.56
CA GLU A 32 9.66 -7.39 9.42
C GLU A 32 8.45 -6.80 8.70
N PHE A 33 7.44 -6.33 9.44
CA PHE A 33 6.27 -5.65 8.88
C PHE A 33 6.69 -4.47 8.00
N HIS A 34 7.62 -3.65 8.50
CA HIS A 34 8.09 -2.47 7.79
C HIS A 34 8.92 -2.80 6.56
N TYR A 35 9.74 -3.86 6.61
CA TYR A 35 10.46 -4.36 5.42
C TYR A 35 9.49 -4.83 4.34
N ILE A 36 8.49 -5.63 4.67
CA ILE A 36 7.51 -6.13 3.70
C ILE A 36 6.71 -4.96 3.12
N ASN A 37 6.27 -4.02 3.97
CA ASN A 37 5.54 -2.84 3.52
C ASN A 37 6.37 -1.97 2.57
N PHE A 38 7.67 -1.80 2.85
CA PHE A 38 8.61 -1.11 1.99
C PHE A 38 8.78 -1.82 0.64
N LEU A 39 8.94 -3.15 0.62
CA LEU A 39 9.05 -3.94 -0.62
C LEU A 39 7.78 -3.84 -1.48
N ILE A 40 6.60 -3.91 -0.87
CA ILE A 40 5.33 -3.71 -1.59
C ILE A 40 5.25 -2.31 -2.18
N SER A 41 5.75 -1.30 -1.46
CA SER A 41 5.76 0.08 -1.94
C SER A 41 6.69 0.28 -3.13
N ILE A 42 7.88 -0.33 -3.10
CA ILE A 42 8.79 -0.35 -4.24
C ILE A 42 8.15 -1.07 -5.43
N ALA A 43 7.57 -2.25 -5.21
CA ALA A 43 6.90 -3.02 -6.26
C ALA A 43 5.76 -2.22 -6.90
N LEU A 44 5.02 -1.46 -6.10
CA LEU A 44 3.97 -0.57 -6.59
C LEU A 44 4.53 0.55 -7.46
N ILE A 45 5.60 1.24 -7.02
CA ILE A 45 6.24 2.29 -7.84
C ILE A 45 6.79 1.72 -9.15
N ILE A 46 7.47 0.57 -9.11
CA ILE A 46 7.98 -0.10 -10.31
C ILE A 46 6.81 -0.42 -11.26
N SER A 47 5.69 -0.93 -10.71
CA SER A 47 4.50 -1.23 -11.51
C SER A 47 3.93 0.01 -12.18
N LEU A 48 3.87 1.14 -11.47
CA LEU A 48 3.37 2.41 -12.01
C LEU A 48 4.26 3.00 -13.12
N ILE A 49 5.55 2.65 -13.16
CA ILE A 49 6.51 3.18 -14.15
C ILE A 49 6.60 2.25 -15.37
N TYR A 50 6.72 0.95 -15.15
CA TYR A 50 7.11 0.00 -16.19
C TYR A 50 5.95 -0.79 -16.79
N VAL A 51 4.81 -0.89 -16.11
CA VAL A 51 3.68 -1.68 -16.61
C VAL A 51 2.82 -0.80 -17.53
N SER A 52 2.53 -1.33 -18.71
CA SER A 52 1.67 -0.66 -19.68
C SER A 52 0.24 -0.59 -19.18
N GLU A 53 -0.49 0.43 -19.64
CA GLU A 53 -1.86 0.74 -19.20
C GLU A 53 -2.82 -0.47 -19.16
N PRO A 54 -2.88 -1.37 -20.16
CA PRO A 54 -3.85 -2.48 -20.11
C PRO A 54 -3.57 -3.50 -19.00
N TYR A 55 -2.33 -3.57 -18.49
CA TYR A 55 -1.93 -4.57 -17.50
C TYR A 55 -1.71 -3.98 -16.11
N ILE A 56 -1.73 -2.65 -15.96
CA ILE A 56 -1.39 -1.98 -14.69
C ILE A 56 -2.34 -2.34 -13.55
N VAL A 57 -3.59 -2.70 -13.87
CA VAL A 57 -4.61 -3.05 -12.89
C VAL A 57 -4.21 -4.24 -12.02
N ILE A 58 -3.53 -5.25 -12.59
CA ILE A 58 -3.17 -6.47 -11.89
C ILE A 58 -2.15 -6.20 -10.77
N PRO A 59 -0.92 -5.71 -11.06
CA PRO A 59 0.08 -5.53 -10.03
C PRO A 59 -0.32 -4.44 -9.02
N VAL A 60 -0.99 -3.36 -9.47
CA VAL A 60 -1.45 -2.32 -8.56
C VAL A 60 -2.50 -2.87 -7.58
N SER A 61 -3.46 -3.65 -8.05
CA SER A 61 -4.47 -4.26 -7.17
C SER A 61 -3.83 -5.21 -6.16
N ILE A 62 -2.87 -6.03 -6.60
CA ILE A 62 -2.13 -6.94 -5.70
C ILE A 62 -1.40 -6.15 -4.61
N SER A 63 -0.69 -5.07 -4.96
CA SER A 63 -0.02 -4.22 -3.97
C SER A 63 -0.99 -3.55 -3.00
N LEU A 64 -2.11 -3.01 -3.49
CA LEU A 64 -3.12 -2.36 -2.65
C LEU A 64 -3.79 -3.36 -1.68
N ILE A 65 -4.10 -4.57 -2.15
CA ILE A 65 -4.60 -5.65 -1.31
C ILE A 65 -3.53 -6.06 -0.28
N GLY A 66 -2.27 -6.14 -0.70
CA GLY A 66 -1.13 -6.41 0.18
C GLY A 66 -1.04 -5.42 1.33
N TYR A 67 -1.17 -4.11 1.05
CA TYR A 67 -1.23 -3.09 2.11
C TYR A 67 -2.38 -3.30 3.09
N GLN A 68 -3.56 -3.67 2.60
CA GLN A 68 -4.70 -3.95 3.46
C GLN A 68 -4.41 -5.17 4.35
N ALA A 69 -3.91 -6.27 3.76
CA ALA A 69 -3.59 -7.49 4.48
C ALA A 69 -2.55 -7.26 5.58
N LEU A 70 -1.46 -6.53 5.28
CA LEU A 70 -0.46 -6.17 6.28
C LEU A 70 -1.05 -5.30 7.39
N ALA A 71 -1.81 -4.27 7.05
CA ALA A 71 -2.40 -3.41 8.06
C ALA A 71 -3.33 -4.18 9.00
N LEU A 72 -4.14 -5.11 8.46
CA LEU A 72 -4.98 -6.00 9.27
C LEU A 72 -4.12 -6.89 10.17
N TYR A 73 -3.08 -7.53 9.63
CA TYR A 73 -2.15 -8.36 10.40
C TYR A 73 -1.55 -7.59 11.57
N ARG A 74 -1.01 -6.38 11.31
CA ARG A 74 -0.41 -5.54 12.36
C ARG A 74 -1.42 -5.08 13.39
N GLY A 75 -2.61 -4.66 12.96
CA GLY A 75 -3.67 -4.23 13.87
C GLY A 75 -4.06 -5.34 14.85
N VAL A 76 -4.16 -6.58 14.35
CA VAL A 76 -4.45 -7.76 15.16
C VAL A 76 -3.26 -8.13 16.06
N SER A 77 -2.04 -8.19 15.52
CA SER A 77 -0.85 -8.60 16.28
C SER A 77 -0.51 -7.66 17.44
N THR A 78 -0.68 -6.36 17.23
CA THR A 78 -0.37 -5.32 18.22
C THR A 78 -1.54 -4.97 19.14
N HIS A 79 -2.69 -5.66 19.00
CA HIS A 79 -3.94 -5.34 19.72
C HIS A 79 -4.39 -3.87 19.56
N SER A 80 -3.88 -3.17 18.55
CA SER A 80 -4.18 -1.76 18.25
C SER A 80 -5.19 -1.63 17.10
N PHE A 81 -6.05 -2.64 16.95
CA PHE A 81 -6.98 -2.75 15.83
C PHE A 81 -8.11 -1.72 15.91
N HIS A 82 -8.01 -0.67 15.10
CA HIS A 82 -9.06 0.33 14.96
C HIS A 82 -9.89 0.03 13.71
N TRP A 83 -11.02 -0.67 13.89
CA TRP A 83 -11.89 -1.10 12.78
C TRP A 83 -12.26 0.04 11.81
N GLN A 84 -12.52 1.24 12.34
CA GLN A 84 -12.84 2.42 11.52
C GLN A 84 -11.73 2.75 10.51
N HIS A 85 -10.46 2.68 10.93
CA HIS A 85 -9.31 2.93 10.04
C HIS A 85 -9.22 1.88 8.93
N HIS A 86 -9.43 0.60 9.27
CA HIS A 86 -9.38 -0.49 8.30
C HIS A 86 -10.55 -0.46 7.31
N VAL A 87 -11.74 -0.03 7.73
CA VAL A 87 -12.91 0.16 6.86
C VAL A 87 -12.66 1.30 5.88
N VAL A 88 -12.17 2.45 6.35
CA VAL A 88 -11.84 3.58 5.46
C VAL A 88 -10.78 3.17 4.44
N ARG A 89 -9.74 2.46 4.87
CA ARG A 89 -8.71 1.94 3.97
C ARG A 89 -9.30 0.98 2.93
N LEU A 90 -10.18 0.06 3.33
CA LEU A 90 -10.85 -0.88 2.44
C LEU A 90 -11.70 -0.16 1.38
N ILE A 91 -12.48 0.85 1.77
CA ILE A 91 -13.31 1.65 0.85
C ILE A 91 -12.42 2.34 -0.19
N ILE A 92 -11.32 2.97 0.25
CA ILE A 92 -10.36 3.63 -0.65
C ILE A 92 -9.74 2.62 -1.62
N THR A 93 -9.32 1.46 -1.12
CA THR A 93 -8.77 0.37 -1.95
C THR A 93 -9.76 -0.09 -3.02
N ILE A 94 -11.03 -0.30 -2.65
CA ILE A 94 -12.07 -0.70 -3.59
C ILE A 94 -12.26 0.39 -4.66
N ILE A 95 -12.41 1.65 -4.26
CA ILE A 95 -12.57 2.78 -5.19
C ILE A 95 -11.39 2.85 -6.16
N LEU A 96 -10.15 2.74 -5.69
CA LEU A 96 -8.97 2.79 -6.55
C LEU A 96 -8.94 1.63 -7.56
N ILE A 97 -9.25 0.41 -7.12
CA ILE A 97 -9.29 -0.77 -8.00
C ILE A 97 -10.41 -0.63 -9.03
N THR A 98 -11.61 -0.19 -8.61
CA THR A 98 -12.74 0.04 -9.50
C THR A 98 -12.40 1.10 -10.56
N ILE A 99 -11.79 2.22 -10.17
CA ILE A 99 -11.33 3.25 -11.10
C ILE A 99 -10.32 2.67 -12.10
N LEU A 100 -9.39 1.82 -11.65
CA LEU A 100 -8.41 1.17 -12.51
C LEU A 100 -9.02 0.16 -13.49
N LEU A 101 -10.17 -0.43 -13.19
CA LEU A 101 -10.86 -1.37 -14.08
C LEU A 101 -11.64 -0.66 -15.20
N PHE A 102 -12.06 0.58 -14.98
CA PHE A 102 -12.90 1.34 -15.91
C PHE A 102 -12.11 2.26 -16.86
N ILE A 103 -10.79 2.29 -16.75
CA ILE A 103 -9.90 3.17 -17.52
C ILE A 103 -8.89 2.31 -18.28
#